data_AF-A0A1Y6CA11-F1
#
_entry.id   AF-A0A1Y6CA11-F1
#
_cell.length_a   1.000
_cell.length_b   1.000
_cell.length_c   1.000
_cell.angle_alpha   90.00
_cell.angle_beta   90.00
_cell.angle_gamma   90.00
#
_symmetry.space_group_name_H-M   'P 1'
#
loop_
_entity.id
_entity.type
_entity.pdbx_description
1 polymer ?
#
loop_
_entity_poly.entity_id
_entity_poly.type
_entity_poly.pdbx_seq_one_letter_code
_entity_poly.pdbx_strand_id
1 'polypeptide(L)'
;MSWLNLASWIPCTEVEGPGKRAALWVQGCDKRCVGCCNPSYLKIVQRNILSADTMIECLLAAHQQWDLEGVTFLGGEPFLQAQGLAAVAEGVSRTGLSVMTFTGYTMQELHEMSLPGTHELLAWTDVLVDGPYESLSPDSRRNWVGSTNQRFHYLTNRYDASIEGAGIPEREVEWRIRDDGHLVVNGWPCSIK
;
A
#
# COMPACT_ATOMS: atom_id res chain seq x y z
N MET A 1 9.79 18.42 9.10
CA MET A 1 10.12 16.99 9.13
C MET A 1 8.83 16.22 9.32
N SER A 2 8.43 15.44 8.32
CA SER A 2 7.23 14.59 8.38
C SER A 2 7.61 13.20 8.89
N TRP A 3 6.67 12.54 9.56
CA TRP A 3 6.90 11.26 10.23
C TRP A 3 5.90 10.21 9.74
N LEU A 4 6.30 8.95 9.86
CA LEU A 4 5.49 7.77 9.57
C LEU A 4 5.46 6.87 10.80
N ASN A 5 4.38 6.11 10.93
CA ASN A 5 4.21 5.03 11.88
C ASN A 5 3.87 3.75 11.11
N LEU A 6 4.87 2.90 10.88
CA LEU A 6 4.71 1.68 10.08
C LEU A 6 4.47 0.46 10.96
N ALA A 7 3.49 -0.35 10.56
CA ALA A 7 3.28 -1.68 11.11
C ALA A 7 4.36 -2.65 10.60
N SER A 8 4.66 -2.57 9.31
CA SER A 8 5.68 -3.36 8.60
C SER A 8 6.07 -2.67 7.30
N TRP A 9 7.21 -3.03 6.74
CA TRP A 9 7.53 -2.76 5.34
C TRP A 9 8.46 -3.85 4.79
N ILE A 10 8.41 -4.06 3.48
CA ILE A 10 9.34 -4.95 2.77
C ILE A 10 9.95 -4.21 1.58
N PRO A 11 11.25 -4.44 1.30
CA PRO A 11 11.98 -3.60 0.36
C PRO A 11 11.76 -3.96 -1.11
N CYS A 12 11.31 -5.17 -1.43
CA CYS A 12 11.08 -5.60 -2.81
C CYS A 12 10.14 -6.80 -2.85
N THR A 13 8.96 -6.69 -3.42
CA THR A 13 7.96 -7.76 -3.61
C THR A 13 7.25 -7.60 -4.95
N GLU A 14 6.64 -8.65 -5.46
CA GLU A 14 5.84 -8.64 -6.70
C GLU A 14 4.33 -8.82 -6.45
N VAL A 15 3.93 -9.04 -5.19
CA VAL A 15 2.54 -9.40 -4.83
C VAL A 15 1.70 -8.24 -4.31
N GLU A 16 2.26 -7.03 -4.20
CA GLU A 16 1.62 -5.85 -3.58
C GLU A 16 1.42 -4.68 -4.57
N GLY A 17 1.37 -4.95 -5.87
CA GLY A 17 1.15 -3.94 -6.91
C GLY A 17 1.84 -4.31 -8.22
N PRO A 18 1.77 -3.45 -9.25
CA PRO A 18 2.37 -3.74 -10.54
C PRO A 18 3.92 -3.76 -10.45
N GLY A 19 4.54 -4.79 -11.02
CA GLY A 19 5.99 -4.94 -11.05
C GLY A 19 6.63 -5.20 -9.68
N LYS A 20 7.96 -5.07 -9.61
CA LYS A 20 8.71 -5.16 -8.35
C LYS A 20 8.56 -3.88 -7.56
N ARG A 21 8.10 -3.95 -6.32
CA ARG A 21 7.83 -2.76 -5.50
C ARG A 21 8.31 -2.92 -4.08
N ALA A 22 8.61 -1.80 -3.43
CA ALA A 22 8.60 -1.78 -1.97
C ALA A 22 7.15 -1.66 -1.48
N ALA A 23 6.80 -2.33 -0.38
CA ALA A 23 5.45 -2.28 0.19
C ALA A 23 5.50 -1.82 1.65
N LEU A 24 4.73 -0.78 1.98
CA LEU A 24 4.71 -0.12 3.29
C LEU A 24 3.32 -0.26 3.90
N TRP A 25 3.22 -1.06 4.97
CA TRP A 25 2.00 -1.16 5.77
C TRP A 25 2.04 -0.14 6.89
N VAL A 26 1.18 0.87 6.83
CA VAL A 26 1.04 1.85 7.92
C VAL A 26 0.30 1.24 9.11
N GLN A 27 0.57 1.75 10.32
CA GLN A 27 -0.12 1.37 11.55
C GLN A 27 -1.25 2.35 11.89
N GLY A 28 -2.43 1.81 12.21
CA GLY A 28 -3.65 2.54 12.59
C GLY A 28 -4.66 2.62 11.45
N CYS A 29 -5.92 2.27 11.72
CA CYS A 29 -7.04 2.33 10.78
C CYS A 29 -8.37 2.57 11.49
N ASP A 30 -9.12 3.58 11.06
CA ASP A 30 -10.43 3.89 11.62
C ASP A 30 -11.59 3.13 10.96
N LYS A 31 -11.40 2.53 9.77
CA LYS A 31 -12.45 1.78 9.07
C LYS A 31 -12.80 0.44 9.75
N ARG A 32 -11.82 -0.22 10.37
CA ARG A 32 -12.00 -1.45 11.17
C ARG A 32 -12.87 -2.52 10.49
N CYS A 33 -12.65 -2.74 9.19
CA CYS A 33 -13.45 -3.63 8.35
C CYS A 33 -13.56 -5.04 8.96
N VAL A 34 -14.77 -5.61 8.95
CA VAL A 34 -15.02 -6.98 9.41
C VAL A 34 -14.32 -7.96 8.47
N GLY A 35 -13.43 -8.78 9.05
CA GLY A 35 -12.64 -9.75 8.29
C GLY A 35 -11.39 -9.16 7.64
N CYS A 36 -10.91 -7.98 8.07
CA CYS A 36 -9.63 -7.41 7.63
C CYS A 36 -8.50 -8.46 7.72
N CYS A 37 -7.71 -8.59 6.66
CA CYS A 37 -6.58 -9.50 6.59
C CYS A 37 -5.40 -9.09 7.48
N ASN A 38 -5.36 -7.83 7.92
CA ASN A 38 -4.30 -7.24 8.74
C ASN A 38 -4.85 -6.70 10.08
N PRO A 39 -5.50 -7.53 10.92
CA PRO A 39 -6.20 -7.04 12.11
C PRO A 39 -5.25 -6.39 13.14
N SER A 40 -3.98 -6.80 13.18
CA SER A 40 -2.95 -6.21 14.05
C SER A 40 -2.58 -4.78 13.66
N TYR A 41 -2.86 -4.36 12.42
CA TYR A 41 -2.51 -3.02 11.92
C TYR A 41 -3.62 -2.00 12.20
N LEU A 42 -4.79 -2.44 12.69
CA LEU A 42 -5.95 -1.56 12.89
C LEU A 42 -5.80 -0.62 14.10
N LYS A 43 -5.17 -1.09 15.18
CA LYS A 43 -5.08 -0.29 16.41
C LYS A 43 -4.20 0.95 16.18
N ILE A 44 -4.69 2.12 16.56
CA ILE A 44 -3.89 3.35 16.56
C ILE A 44 -2.96 3.30 17.78
N VAL A 45 -1.74 2.82 17.54
CA VAL A 45 -0.64 2.77 18.51
C VAL A 45 0.67 3.05 17.78
N GLN A 46 1.67 3.55 18.50
CA GLN A 46 3.01 3.64 17.95
C GLN A 46 3.58 2.23 17.74
N ARG A 47 4.21 2.01 16.58
CA ARG A 47 4.89 0.77 16.24
C ARG A 47 6.33 1.05 15.82
N ASN A 48 6.54 1.43 14.56
CA ASN A 48 7.85 1.83 14.05
C ASN A 48 7.76 3.27 13.57
N ILE A 49 8.22 4.21 14.40
CA ILE A 49 8.24 5.63 14.06
C ILE A 49 9.54 5.96 13.34
N LEU A 50 9.43 6.53 12.14
CA LEU A 50 10.55 6.96 11.31
C LEU A 50 10.22 8.24 10.56
N SER A 51 11.23 9.02 10.20
CA SER A 51 11.04 10.21 9.36
C SER A 51 10.77 9.79 7.91
N ALA A 52 10.08 10.66 7.17
CA ALA A 52 9.92 10.49 5.72
C ALA A 52 11.28 10.42 5.01
N ASP A 53 12.25 11.26 5.41
CA ASP A 53 13.59 11.30 4.82
C ASP A 53 14.32 9.95 4.96
N THR A 54 14.30 9.34 6.16
CA THR A 54 14.88 8.01 6.38
C THR A 54 14.17 6.95 5.54
N MET A 55 12.85 7.04 5.38
CA MET A 55 12.14 6.09 4.52
C MET A 55 12.51 6.27 3.05
N ILE A 56 12.66 7.50 2.56
CA ILE A 56 13.12 7.79 1.20
C ILE A 56 14.50 7.16 0.97
N GLU A 57 15.46 7.37 1.88
CA GLU A 57 16.80 6.76 1.79
C GLU A 57 16.74 5.22 1.68
N CYS A 58 15.93 4.57 2.51
CA CYS A 58 15.72 3.13 2.45
C CYS A 58 15.10 2.67 1.12
N LEU A 59 14.13 3.42 0.58
CA LEU A 59 13.48 3.11 -0.69
C LEU A 59 14.42 3.28 -1.87
N LEU A 60 15.27 4.31 -1.86
CA LEU A 60 16.27 4.52 -2.90
C LEU A 60 17.36 3.45 -2.88
N ALA A 61 17.81 3.04 -1.70
CA ALA A 61 18.74 1.91 -1.56
C ALA A 61 18.10 0.62 -2.08
N ALA A 62 16.82 0.38 -1.78
CA ALA A 62 16.09 -0.77 -2.30
C ALA A 62 15.93 -0.72 -3.82
N HIS A 63 15.60 0.45 -4.38
CA HIS A 63 15.53 0.63 -5.83
C HIS A 63 16.87 0.37 -6.50
N GLN A 64 17.98 0.86 -5.95
CA GLN A 64 19.31 0.57 -6.48
C GLN A 64 19.65 -0.93 -6.44
N GLN A 65 19.20 -1.66 -5.42
CA GLN A 65 19.52 -3.07 -5.24
C GLN A 65 18.66 -4.00 -6.11
N TRP A 66 17.36 -3.70 -6.25
CA TRP A 66 16.39 -4.61 -6.85
C TRP A 66 15.74 -4.10 -8.13
N ASP A 67 16.10 -2.89 -8.59
CA ASP A 67 15.51 -2.23 -9.75
C ASP A 67 13.99 -2.16 -9.63
N LEU A 68 13.53 -1.55 -8.54
CA LEU A 68 12.11 -1.42 -8.24
C LEU A 68 11.38 -0.62 -9.33
N GLU A 69 10.20 -1.08 -9.70
CA GLU A 69 9.25 -0.35 -10.53
C GLU A 69 8.54 0.75 -9.72
N GLY A 70 8.25 0.49 -8.44
CA GLY A 70 7.51 1.43 -7.62
C GLY A 70 7.46 1.14 -6.13
N VAL A 71 6.56 1.85 -5.47
CA VAL A 71 6.24 1.72 -4.04
C VAL A 71 4.74 1.60 -3.87
N THR A 72 4.30 0.76 -2.94
CA THR A 72 2.90 0.62 -2.54
C THR A 72 2.71 1.05 -1.10
N PHE A 73 1.75 1.94 -0.85
CA PHE A 73 1.28 2.31 0.48
C PHE A 73 -0.03 1.60 0.78
N LEU A 74 -0.07 0.84 1.87
CA LEU A 74 -1.21 0.00 2.24
C LEU A 74 -1.26 -0.24 3.76
N GLY A 75 -2.01 -1.26 4.19
CA GLY A 75 -2.06 -1.71 5.58
C GLY A 75 -3.19 -1.10 6.37
N GLY A 76 -2.89 -0.38 7.46
CA GLY A 76 -3.89 0.26 8.31
C GLY A 76 -4.78 1.22 7.51
N GLU A 77 -4.45 2.50 7.49
CA GLU A 77 -5.10 3.48 6.64
C GLU A 77 -4.08 4.55 6.22
N PRO A 78 -3.53 4.47 4.99
CA PRO A 78 -2.53 5.42 4.49
C PRO A 78 -2.93 6.88 4.64
N PHE A 79 -4.20 7.23 4.43
CA PHE A 79 -4.62 8.63 4.50
C PHE A 79 -4.65 9.22 5.92
N LEU A 80 -4.62 8.40 6.98
CA LEU A 80 -4.37 8.90 8.34
C LEU A 80 -2.93 9.41 8.53
N GLN A 81 -2.03 9.08 7.61
CA GLN A 81 -0.63 9.49 7.61
C GLN A 81 -0.23 10.21 6.31
N ALA A 82 -1.21 10.81 5.62
CA ALA A 82 -1.03 11.37 4.28
C ALA A 82 0.09 12.41 4.21
N GLN A 83 0.24 13.28 5.21
CA GLN A 83 1.34 14.26 5.26
C GLN A 83 2.74 13.63 5.21
N GLY A 84 2.94 12.50 5.89
CA GLY A 84 4.21 11.76 5.86
C GLY A 84 4.41 11.02 4.56
N LEU A 85 3.37 10.32 4.10
CA LEU A 85 3.42 9.55 2.87
C LEU A 85 3.54 10.42 1.62
N ALA A 86 2.96 11.63 1.62
CA ALA A 86 3.11 12.59 0.52
C ALA A 86 4.57 13.00 0.32
N ALA A 87 5.31 13.23 1.40
CA ALA A 87 6.74 13.54 1.33
C ALA A 87 7.54 12.35 0.77
N VAL A 88 7.20 11.12 1.18
CA VAL A 88 7.83 9.91 0.63
C VAL A 88 7.49 9.75 -0.85
N ALA A 89 6.21 9.89 -1.22
CA ALA A 89 5.72 9.79 -2.59
C ALA A 89 6.46 10.76 -3.50
N GLU A 90 6.54 12.04 -3.11
CA GLU A 90 7.30 13.04 -3.85
C GLU A 90 8.78 12.64 -4.01
N GLY A 91 9.41 12.20 -2.93
CA GLY A 91 10.83 11.82 -2.91
C GLY A 91 11.15 10.68 -3.88
N VAL A 92 10.32 9.63 -3.90
CA VAL A 92 10.54 8.46 -4.76
C VAL A 92 10.07 8.70 -6.20
N SER A 93 9.00 9.47 -6.42
CA SER A 93 8.52 9.77 -7.78
C SER A 93 9.55 10.56 -8.58
N ARG A 94 10.33 11.42 -7.92
CA ARG A 94 11.44 12.17 -8.55
C ARG A 94 12.59 11.28 -9.05
N THR A 95 12.67 10.02 -8.63
CA THR A 95 13.65 9.04 -9.14
C THR A 95 13.07 8.09 -10.17
N GLY A 96 11.80 8.25 -10.55
CA GLY A 96 11.13 7.45 -11.58
C GLY A 96 10.31 6.27 -11.03
N LEU A 97 10.31 6.06 -9.72
CA LEU A 97 9.46 5.06 -9.07
C LEU A 97 7.98 5.47 -9.16
N SER A 98 7.10 4.52 -9.43
CA SER A 98 5.66 4.74 -9.31
C SER A 98 5.16 4.69 -7.88
N VAL A 99 3.98 5.26 -7.64
CA VAL A 99 3.30 5.21 -6.35
C VAL A 99 1.89 4.63 -6.52
N MET A 100 1.62 3.56 -5.78
CA MET A 100 0.29 2.97 -5.63
C MET A 100 -0.17 3.14 -4.19
N THR A 101 -1.39 3.63 -3.97
CA THR A 101 -1.92 3.87 -2.62
C THR A 101 -3.26 3.17 -2.45
N PHE A 102 -3.37 2.30 -1.45
CA PHE A 102 -4.64 1.75 -0.99
C PHE A 102 -5.27 2.63 0.07
N THR A 103 -6.58 2.68 0.12
CA THR A 103 -7.32 3.34 1.20
C THR A 103 -8.67 2.69 1.40
N GLY A 104 -9.15 2.66 2.64
CA GLY A 104 -10.52 2.28 2.93
C GLY A 104 -11.52 3.41 2.64
N TYR A 105 -11.06 4.65 2.52
CA TYR A 105 -11.92 5.78 2.15
C TYR A 105 -12.23 5.74 0.65
N THR A 106 -13.40 6.25 0.26
CA THR A 106 -13.67 6.53 -1.16
C THR A 106 -13.00 7.83 -1.58
N MET A 107 -12.75 8.01 -2.89
CA MET A 107 -12.26 9.26 -3.45
C MET A 107 -13.14 10.47 -3.05
N GLN A 108 -14.45 10.27 -2.92
CA GLN A 108 -15.36 11.30 -2.42
C GLN A 108 -15.08 11.63 -0.95
N GLU A 109 -14.99 10.61 -0.07
CA GLU A 109 -14.68 10.80 1.35
C GLU A 109 -13.33 11.52 1.54
N LEU A 110 -12.31 11.20 0.74
CA LEU A 110 -11.01 11.85 0.81
C LEU A 110 -11.09 13.37 0.54
N HIS A 111 -11.86 13.77 -0.48
CA HIS A 111 -12.08 15.19 -0.78
C HIS A 111 -12.88 15.89 0.35
N GLU A 112 -13.86 15.21 0.93
CA GLU A 112 -14.71 15.78 1.99
C GLU A 112 -13.97 15.90 3.34
N MET A 113 -13.17 14.90 3.71
CA MET A 113 -12.45 14.86 4.99
C MET A 113 -11.28 15.83 5.06
N SER A 114 -10.63 16.12 3.92
CA SER A 114 -9.51 17.06 3.83
C SER A 114 -8.42 16.85 4.90
N LEU A 115 -8.03 15.59 5.14
CA LEU A 115 -6.95 15.28 6.09
C LEU A 115 -5.62 15.95 5.64
N PRO A 116 -4.76 16.40 6.56
CA PRO A 116 -3.48 17.03 6.19
C PRO A 116 -2.63 16.13 5.29
N GLY A 117 -2.21 16.65 4.13
CA GLY A 117 -1.41 15.91 3.15
C GLY A 117 -2.22 15.09 2.14
N THR A 118 -3.55 15.08 2.22
CA THR A 118 -4.41 14.29 1.31
C THR A 118 -4.21 14.71 -0.14
N HIS A 119 -4.28 16.02 -0.42
CA HIS A 119 -4.12 16.54 -1.78
C HIS A 119 -2.72 16.27 -2.32
N GLU A 120 -1.69 16.45 -1.49
CA GLU A 120 -0.31 16.20 -1.86
C GLU A 120 -0.05 14.71 -2.13
N LEU A 121 -0.57 13.81 -1.30
CA LEU A 121 -0.43 12.36 -1.52
C LEU A 121 -1.15 11.93 -2.81
N LEU A 122 -2.36 12.43 -3.06
CA LEU A 122 -3.09 12.15 -4.30
C LEU A 122 -2.33 12.67 -5.53
N ALA A 123 -1.73 13.86 -5.44
CA ALA A 123 -0.97 14.46 -6.54
C ALA A 123 0.28 13.64 -6.94
N TRP A 124 0.85 12.88 -6.00
CA TRP A 124 2.02 12.04 -6.24
C TRP A 124 1.69 10.55 -6.38
N THR A 125 0.42 10.16 -6.29
CA THR A 125 -0.04 8.78 -6.48
C THR A 125 -0.36 8.55 -7.96
N ASP A 126 0.15 7.46 -8.56
CA ASP A 126 -0.21 7.05 -9.92
C ASP A 126 -1.52 6.25 -9.94
N VAL A 127 -1.67 5.33 -8.98
CA VAL A 127 -2.86 4.47 -8.84
C VAL A 127 -3.38 4.54 -7.41
N LEU A 128 -4.62 5.00 -7.26
CA LEU A 128 -5.35 4.92 -6.00
C LEU A 128 -6.31 3.73 -6.06
N VAL A 129 -6.28 2.86 -5.06
CA VAL A 129 -7.31 1.84 -4.84
C VAL A 129 -8.13 2.24 -3.65
N ASP A 130 -9.40 2.59 -3.89
CA ASP A 130 -10.29 3.16 -2.87
C ASP A 130 -11.35 2.16 -2.41
N GLY A 131 -11.98 2.48 -1.26
CA GLY A 131 -13.12 1.76 -0.72
C GLY A 131 -12.78 0.71 0.36
N PRO A 132 -13.68 0.51 1.34
CA PRO A 132 -13.45 -0.38 2.46
C PRO A 132 -13.49 -1.84 2.01
N TYR A 133 -12.78 -2.71 2.72
CA TYR A 133 -12.91 -4.14 2.50
C TYR A 133 -14.29 -4.67 2.95
N GLU A 134 -14.95 -5.41 2.06
CA GLU A 134 -16.24 -6.07 2.30
C GLU A 134 -16.10 -7.59 2.23
N SER A 135 -16.08 -8.26 3.38
CA SER A 135 -15.92 -9.73 3.46
C SER A 135 -17.03 -10.53 2.79
N LEU A 136 -18.22 -9.95 2.59
CA LEU A 136 -19.35 -10.59 1.92
C LEU A 136 -19.31 -10.44 0.39
N SER A 137 -18.40 -9.62 -0.13
CA SER A 137 -18.29 -9.27 -1.55
C SER A 137 -16.88 -9.53 -2.08
N PRO A 138 -16.29 -10.73 -1.91
CA PRO A 138 -14.89 -10.97 -2.25
C PRO A 138 -14.65 -10.82 -3.75
N ASP A 139 -13.57 -10.16 -4.13
CA ASP A 139 -13.11 -10.13 -5.52
C ASP A 139 -12.20 -11.33 -5.81
N SER A 140 -12.48 -12.01 -6.92
CA SER A 140 -11.72 -13.18 -7.39
C SER A 140 -11.18 -13.03 -8.80
N ARG A 141 -11.37 -11.86 -9.39
CA ARG A 141 -11.03 -11.59 -10.80
C ARG A 141 -9.92 -10.57 -10.93
N ARG A 142 -9.93 -9.52 -10.09
CA ARG A 142 -8.98 -8.42 -10.18
C ARG A 142 -7.80 -8.63 -9.24
N ASN A 143 -6.62 -8.13 -9.63
CA ASN A 143 -5.41 -8.16 -8.83
C ASN A 143 -5.54 -7.27 -7.58
N TRP A 144 -4.90 -7.69 -6.48
CA TRP A 144 -4.70 -6.96 -5.21
C TRP A 144 -5.92 -6.50 -4.41
N VAL A 145 -7.09 -6.31 -5.01
CA VAL A 145 -8.32 -5.89 -4.32
C VAL A 145 -8.96 -7.07 -3.58
N GLY A 146 -9.40 -6.81 -2.34
CA GLY A 146 -10.06 -7.81 -1.50
C GLY A 146 -11.55 -7.97 -1.81
N SER A 147 -12.21 -6.91 -2.29
CA SER A 147 -13.68 -6.90 -2.49
C SER A 147 -14.12 -6.11 -3.71
N THR A 148 -15.27 -6.50 -4.29
CA THR A 148 -15.75 -5.97 -5.58
C THR A 148 -16.14 -4.50 -5.56
N ASN A 149 -16.39 -3.94 -4.37
CA ASN A 149 -16.69 -2.52 -4.19
C ASN A 149 -15.46 -1.61 -4.36
N GLN A 150 -14.25 -2.15 -4.22
CA GLN A 150 -13.01 -1.38 -4.33
C GLN A 150 -12.72 -1.00 -5.78
N ARG A 151 -12.22 0.23 -6.00
CA ARG A 151 -12.07 0.80 -7.34
C ARG A 151 -10.66 1.31 -7.56
N PHE A 152 -10.14 1.06 -8.76
CA PHE A 152 -8.90 1.63 -9.24
C PHE A 152 -9.18 3.02 -9.83
N HIS A 153 -8.37 3.99 -9.44
CA HIS A 153 -8.32 5.32 -10.03
C HIS A 153 -6.91 5.56 -10.57
N TYR A 154 -6.80 5.73 -11.88
CA TYR A 154 -5.55 6.05 -12.57
C TYR A 154 -5.38 7.57 -12.58
N LEU A 155 -4.58 8.09 -11.66
CA LEU A 155 -4.40 9.55 -11.47
C LEU A 155 -3.34 10.13 -12.41
N THR A 156 -2.51 9.26 -12.99
CA THR A 156 -1.56 9.59 -14.05
C THR A 156 -1.71 8.62 -15.24
N ASN A 157 -1.03 8.92 -16.35
CA ASN A 157 -1.02 8.03 -17.53
C ASN A 157 -0.02 6.87 -17.41
N ARG A 158 0.55 6.61 -16.21
CA ARG A 158 1.55 5.56 -16.02
C ARG A 158 0.94 4.16 -16.14
N TYR A 159 -0.31 4.01 -15.75
CA TYR A 159 -1.05 2.76 -15.82
C TYR A 159 -2.46 2.98 -16.37
N ASP A 160 -3.08 1.88 -16.76
CA ASP A 160 -4.49 1.82 -17.14
C ASP A 160 -5.10 0.49 -16.66
N ALA A 161 -6.37 0.26 -17.00
CA ALA A 161 -7.15 -0.92 -16.59
C ALA A 161 -6.50 -2.28 -16.93
N SER A 162 -5.48 -2.33 -17.79
CA SER A 162 -4.74 -3.56 -18.08
C SER A 162 -4.02 -4.15 -16.86
N ILE A 163 -3.68 -3.34 -15.84
CA ILE A 163 -3.03 -3.85 -14.63
C ILE A 163 -3.99 -4.61 -13.70
N GLU A 164 -5.30 -4.46 -13.90
CA GLU A 164 -6.31 -5.10 -13.03
C GLU A 164 -6.41 -6.61 -13.27
N GLY A 165 -5.92 -7.12 -14.39
CA GLY A 165 -5.97 -8.56 -14.67
C GLY A 165 -5.57 -8.92 -16.10
N ALA A 166 -4.27 -9.06 -16.36
CA ALA A 166 -3.77 -9.74 -17.54
C ALA A 166 -3.42 -11.20 -17.18
N GLY A 167 -4.38 -12.12 -17.37
CA GLY A 167 -4.25 -13.53 -17.00
C GLY A 167 -4.91 -13.85 -15.66
N ILE A 168 -5.26 -15.12 -15.44
CA ILE A 168 -5.83 -15.59 -14.16
C ILE A 168 -4.92 -15.05 -13.04
N PRO A 169 -5.43 -14.27 -12.07
CA PRO A 169 -4.61 -13.87 -10.95
C PRO A 169 -4.17 -15.14 -10.23
N GLU A 170 -2.91 -15.51 -10.36
CA GLU A 170 -2.32 -16.38 -9.35
C GLU A 170 -2.36 -15.53 -8.08
N ARG A 171 -3.26 -15.88 -7.16
CA ARG A 171 -3.34 -15.26 -5.85
C ARG A 171 -2.05 -15.60 -5.13
N GLU A 172 -1.04 -14.79 -5.39
CA GLU A 172 0.32 -15.04 -4.95
C GLU A 172 0.43 -14.72 -3.46
N VAL A 173 1.20 -15.56 -2.79
CA VAL A 173 1.55 -15.41 -1.38
C VAL A 173 3.05 -15.48 -1.30
N GLU A 174 3.65 -14.44 -0.74
CA GLU A 174 5.09 -14.36 -0.59
C GLU A 174 5.47 -14.72 0.84
N TRP A 175 6.46 -15.60 0.98
CA TRP A 175 6.95 -16.09 2.26
C TRP A 175 8.42 -15.72 2.40
N ARG A 176 8.76 -15.02 3.48
CA ARG A 176 10.13 -14.63 3.80
C ARG A 176 10.53 -15.23 5.13
N ILE A 177 11.52 -16.11 5.10
CA ILE A 177 12.16 -16.63 6.30
C ILE A 177 13.40 -15.79 6.54
N ARG A 178 13.43 -15.07 7.66
CA ARG A 178 14.59 -14.29 8.09
C ARG A 178 15.63 -15.19 8.75
N ASP A 179 16.87 -14.71 8.82
CA ASP A 179 17.99 -15.47 9.41
C ASP A 179 17.78 -15.79 10.91
N ASP A 180 16.93 -15.01 11.59
CA ASP A 180 16.50 -15.23 12.98
C ASP A 180 15.34 -16.25 13.11
N GLY A 181 14.91 -16.84 12.00
CA GLY A 181 13.81 -17.80 11.95
C GLY A 181 12.42 -17.18 11.90
N HIS A 182 12.29 -15.84 11.90
CA HIS A 182 10.99 -15.19 11.77
C HIS A 182 10.44 -15.30 10.35
N LEU A 183 9.20 -15.78 10.24
CA LEU A 183 8.43 -15.81 9.01
C LEU A 183 7.65 -14.50 8.84
N VAL A 184 7.78 -13.88 7.67
CA VAL A 184 6.93 -12.78 7.21
C VAL A 184 6.15 -13.28 6.00
N VAL A 185 4.84 -13.04 5.98
CA VAL A 185 3.94 -13.43 4.90
C VAL A 185 3.20 -12.19 4.41
N ASN A 186 3.13 -12.02 3.10
CA ASN A 186 2.35 -10.98 2.44
C ASN A 186 1.72 -11.50 1.13
N GLY A 187 0.91 -10.67 0.47
CA GLY A 187 0.07 -11.08 -0.65
C GLY A 187 -1.30 -11.59 -0.20
N TRP A 188 -1.88 -12.49 -0.99
CA TRP A 188 -3.27 -12.89 -0.82
C TRP A 188 -3.50 -13.72 0.46
N PRO A 189 -4.50 -13.39 1.30
CA PRO A 189 -4.82 -14.20 2.47
C PRO A 189 -5.26 -15.61 2.04
N CYS A 190 -4.48 -16.64 2.39
CA CYS A 190 -4.81 -18.03 2.13
C CYS A 190 -4.97 -18.82 3.43
N SER A 191 -5.88 -19.79 3.44
CA SER A 191 -5.95 -20.77 4.53
C SER A 191 -5.02 -21.93 4.23
N ILE A 192 -4.08 -22.19 5.14
CA ILE A 192 -3.16 -23.32 5.07
C ILE A 192 -3.71 -24.38 6.01
N LYS A 193 -4.01 -25.57 5.48
CA LYS A 193 -4.53 -26.71 6.24
C LYS A 193 -3.41 -27.70 6.55
#